data_AF-A0A7Y2AIF2-F1
#
_entry.id   AF-A0A7Y2AIF2-F1
#
_cell.length_a   1.000
_cell.length_b   1.000
_cell.length_c   1.000
_cell.angle_alpha   90.00
_cell.angle_beta   90.00
_cell.angle_gamma   90.00
#
_symmetry.space_group_name_H-M   'P 1'
#
loop_
_entity.id
_entity.type
_entity.pdbx_description
1 polymer ?
#
loop_
_entity_poly.entity_id
_entity_poly.type
_entity_poly.pdbx_seq_one_letter_code
_entity_poly.pdbx_strand_id
1 'polypeptide(L)' 'MSMSSLIFGFGFPGMPEMLIVLFLALLLFGGAKLPSLMRNLGRSANEFKAGMSESTDDEDSDGSPDEKA' A
#
# COMPACT_ATOMS: atom_id res chain seq x y z
N MET A 1 -33.26 20.32 6.46
CA MET A 1 -33.09 19.02 5.80
C MET A 1 -32.99 19.28 4.30
N SER A 2 -31.87 19.86 3.88
CA SER A 2 -31.68 20.42 2.54
C SER A 2 -30.53 19.68 1.87
N MET A 3 -30.84 19.04 0.75
CA MET A 3 -30.10 18.81 -0.51
C MET A 3 -28.55 18.74 -0.59
N SER A 4 -27.77 19.01 0.46
CA SER A 4 -26.32 18.80 0.49
C SER A 4 -25.92 17.32 0.49
N SER A 5 -26.81 16.41 0.85
CA SER A 5 -26.56 14.96 0.92
C SER A 5 -26.54 14.26 -0.45
N LEU A 6 -26.98 14.92 -1.52
CA LEU A 6 -27.03 14.31 -2.86
C LEU A 6 -25.76 14.54 -3.69
N ILE A 7 -24.94 15.54 -3.35
CA ILE A 7 -23.71 15.88 -4.10
C ILE A 7 -22.53 14.99 -3.66
N PHE A 8 -22.60 14.36 -2.48
CA PHE A 8 -21.62 13.37 -1.99
C PHE A 8 -21.76 11.95 -2.61
N GLY A 9 -22.66 11.78 -3.58
CA GLY A 9 -23.15 10.47 -4.01
C GLY A 9 -22.42 9.75 -5.17
N PHE A 10 -21.38 10.29 -5.82
CA PHE A 10 -20.89 9.63 -7.06
C PHE A 10 -19.39 9.63 -7.36
N GLY A 11 -18.50 9.90 -6.40
CA GLY A 11 -17.07 9.80 -6.73
C GLY A 11 -16.14 9.58 -5.55
N PHE A 12 -16.33 10.32 -4.47
CA PHE A 12 -15.48 10.20 -3.30
C PHE A 12 -16.30 10.40 -2.03
N PRO A 13 -16.32 9.42 -1.10
CA PRO A 13 -16.89 9.65 0.22
C PRO A 13 -16.10 10.79 0.87
N GLY A 14 -16.81 11.71 1.51
CA GLY A 14 -16.17 12.79 2.25
C GLY A 14 -15.36 12.26 3.42
N MET A 15 -14.57 13.17 4.02
CA MET A 15 -13.87 12.91 5.27
C MET A 15 -14.78 12.34 6.37
N PRO A 16 -16.03 12.82 6.59
CA PRO A 16 -16.89 12.23 7.62
C PRO A 16 -17.35 10.81 7.29
N GLU A 17 -17.70 10.50 6.04
CA GLU A 17 -18.08 9.14 5.63
C GLU A 17 -16.90 8.16 5.75
N MET A 18 -15.70 8.57 5.34
CA MET A 18 -14.46 7.80 5.51
C MET A 18 -14.18 7.48 6.98
N LEU A 19 -14.40 8.43 7.89
CA LEU A 19 -14.23 8.20 9.34
C LEU A 19 -15.24 7.19 9.88
N ILE A 20 -16.49 7.21 9.41
CA ILE A 20 -17.51 6.23 9.81
C ILE A 20 -17.12 4.82 9.34
N VAL A 21 -16.66 4.69 8.09
CA VAL A 21 -16.19 3.40 7.55
C VAL A 21 -14.97 2.90 8.33
N LEU A 22 -14.01 3.78 8.61
CA LEU A 22 -12.84 3.46 9.44
C LEU A 22 -13.27 3.00 10.84
N PHE A 23 -14.23 3.68 11.46
CA PHE A 23 -14.74 3.30 12.77
C PHE A 23 -15.39 1.92 12.76
N LEU A 24 -16.21 1.61 11.75
CA LEU A 24 -16.79 0.27 11.58
C LEU A 24 -15.71 -0.79 11.36
N ALA A 25 -14.71 -0.51 10.52
CA ALA A 25 -13.58 -1.41 10.31
C ALA A 25 -12.81 -1.65 11.62
N LEU A 26 -12.60 -0.61 12.43
CA LEU A 26 -11.97 -0.72 13.75
C LEU A 26 -12.82 -1.52 14.75
N LEU A 27 -14.15 -1.50 14.66
CA LEU A 27 -15.02 -2.34 15.49
C LEU A 27 -14.94 -3.82 15.10
N LEU A 28 -14.89 -4.13 13.80
CA LEU A 28 -14.81 -5.51 13.31
C LEU A 28 -13.43 -6.13 13.53
N PHE A 29 -12.37 -5.38 13.19
CA PHE A 29 -11.00 -5.88 13.25
C PHE A 29 -10.31 -5.54 14.58
N GLY A 30 -10.73 -4.49 15.28
CA GLY A 30 -10.04 -3.97 16.46
C GLY A 30 -8.91 -3.00 16.10
N GLY A 31 -8.69 -1.98 16.95
CA GLY A 31 -7.67 -0.95 16.74
C GLY A 31 -6.22 -1.46 16.64
N ALA A 32 -5.94 -2.63 17.21
CA ALA A 32 -4.60 -3.24 17.15
C ALA A 32 -4.36 -4.07 15.87
N LYS A 33 -5.41 -4.58 15.21
CA LYS A 33 -5.23 -5.50 14.07
C LYS A 33 -4.99 -4.77 12.76
N LEU A 34 -5.65 -3.63 12.52
CA LEU A 34 -5.42 -2.84 11.30
C LEU A 34 -3.94 -2.44 11.13
N PRO A 35 -3.26 -1.86 12.13
CA PRO A 35 -1.83 -1.52 12.02
C PRO A 35 -0.93 -2.74 11.85
N SER A 36 -1.25 -3.86 12.52
CA SER A 36 -0.49 -5.09 12.39
C SER A 36 -0.60 -5.71 11.00
N LEU A 37 -1.80 -5.70 10.40
CA LEU A 37 -2.03 -6.19 9.04
C LEU A 37 -1.28 -5.33 8.02
N MET A 38 -1.36 -4.00 8.13
CA MET A 38 -0.60 -3.08 7.28
C MET A 38 0.91 -3.31 7.41
N ARG A 39 1.42 -3.50 8.62
CA ARG A 39 2.86 -3.73 8.85
C ARG A 39 3.33 -5.06 8.23
N ASN A 40 2.55 -6.12 8.36
CA ASN A 40 2.88 -7.41 7.75
C ASN A 40 2.79 -7.34 6.22
N LEU A 41 1.76 -6.70 5.67
CA LEU A 41 1.61 -6.48 4.24
C LEU A 41 2.73 -5.61 3.67
N GLY A 42 3.13 -4.55 4.39
CA GLY A 42 4.22 -3.67 4.01
C GLY A 42 5.58 -4.36 3.99
N ARG A 43 5.86 -5.23 4.98
CA ARG A 43 7.07 -6.08 4.97
C ARG A 43 7.08 -7.01 3.76
N SER A 44 5.98 -7.73 3.53
CA SER A 44 5.85 -8.64 2.39
C SER A 44 6.00 -7.90 1.04
N ALA A 45 5.39 -6.73 0.89
CA ALA A 45 5.53 -5.91 -0.31
C ALA A 45 6.98 -5.41 -0.50
N ASN A 46 7.68 -5.07 0.58
CA ASN A 46 9.07 -4.61 0.52
C ASN A 46 10.03 -5.76 0.13
N GLU A 47 9.86 -6.94 0.71
CA GLU A 47 10.62 -8.15 0.37
C GLU A 47 10.33 -8.60 -1.07
N PHE A 48 9.07 -8.55 -1.50
CA PHE A 48 8.68 -8.83 -2.88
C PHE A 48 9.36 -7.88 -3.87
N LYS A 49 9.40 -6.58 -3.55
CA LYS A 49 10.08 -5.59 -4.39
C LYS A 49 11.59 -5.80 -4.43
N ALA A 50 12.20 -6.12 -3.29
CA ALA A 50 13.65 -6.39 -3.21
C ALA A 50 14.05 -7.59 -4.08
N GLY A 51 13.34 -8.71 -3.97
CA GLY A 51 13.62 -9.91 -4.79
C GLY A 51 13.41 -9.69 -6.29
N MET A 52 12.43 -8.84 -6.66
CA MET A 52 12.19 -8.47 -8.07
C MET A 52 13.33 -7.59 -8.64
N SER A 53 13.86 -6.66 -7.84
CA SER A 53 14.98 -5.81 -8.23
C SER A 53 16.29 -6.58 -8.36
N GLU A 54 16.57 -7.51 -7.43
CA GLU A 54 17.76 -8.38 -7.51
C GLU A 54 17.75 -9.24 -8.79
N SER A 55 16.58 -9.75 -9.18
CA SER A 55 16.42 -10.50 -10.43
C SER A 55 16.62 -9.67 -11.71
N THR A 56 16.55 -8.33 -11.62
CA THR A 56 16.72 -7.44 -12.78
C THR A 56 18.16 -6.93 -12.90
N ASP A 57 18.85 -6.71 -11.78
CA ASP A 57 20.26 -6.26 -11.76
C ASP A 57 21.26 -7.38 -12.12
N ASP A 58 20.89 -8.64 -11.93
CA ASP A 58 21.72 -9.80 -12.31
C ASP A 58 21.85 -10.00 -13.85
N GLU A 59 21.01 -9.36 -14.67
CA GLU A 59 21.10 -9.41 -16.14
C GLU A 59 22.06 -8.35 -16.74
N ASP A 60 22.46 -7.31 -15.99
CA ASP A 60 23.26 -6.18 -16.51
C ASP A 60 24.75 -6.19 -16.07
N SER A 61 25.20 -7.20 -15.32
CA SER A 61 26.53 -7.18 -14.66
C SER A 61 27.64 -8.03 -15.30
N ASP A 62 27.42 -8.78 -16.39
CA ASP A 62 28.45 -9.68 -16.99
C ASP A 62 29.16 -9.08 -18.23
N GLY A 63 29.49 -7.79 -18.20
CA GLY A 63 29.93 -7.06 -19.40
C GLY A 63 31.07 -6.08 -19.21
N SER A 64 32.19 -6.46 -18.57
CA SER A 64 33.45 -5.71 -18.66
C SER A 64 34.66 -6.60 -18.38
N PRO A 65 35.39 -7.07 -19.43
CA PRO A 65 36.71 -7.66 -19.25
C PRO A 65 37.67 -6.58 -18.72
N ASP A 66 38.19 -6.83 -17.52
CA ASP A 66 39.33 -6.12 -16.95
C ASP A 66 40.55 -6.35 -17.87
N GLU A 67 40.74 -5.50 -18.88
CA GLU A 67 41.98 -5.44 -19.66
C GLU A 67 42.95 -4.49 -18.94
N LYS A 68 43.71 -5.07 -18.01
CA LYS A 68 45.00 -4.55 -17.56
C LYS A 68 46.10 -5.52 -17.97
N ALA A 69 46.78 -5.22 -19.07
CA ALA A 69 48.10 -5.76 -19.41
C ALA A 69 48.89 -4.72 -20.23
#